data_AF-A0A538BZP2-F1
#
_entry.id   AF-A0A538BZP2-F1
#
_cell.length_a   1.000
_cell.length_b   1.000
_cell.length_c   1.000
_cell.angle_alpha   90.00
_cell.angle_beta   90.00
_cell.angle_gamma   90.00
#
_symmetry.space_group_name_H-M   'P 1'
#
loop_
_entity.id
_entity.type
_entity.pdbx_description
1 polymer ?
#
loop_
_entity_poly.entity_id
_entity_poly.type
_entity_poly.pdbx_seq_one_letter_code
_entity_poly.pdbx_strand_id
1 'polypeptide(L)'
;MRVVSQLPDLRGPEIREMLDGLPGAPGYQIVVKGLRYRSRPHLSAWTEFDVRRITLQLPQPFLPFGEIVPYGARRLRGKGMRFVWLSDGVTFRRPREVLRFLYLHEWMHWYLKERLGKKSAAETACDRFALRNYRKDVVTVEDAEAALRR
;
A
#
# COMPACT_ATOMS: atom_id res chain seq x y z
N MET A 1 16.21 -3.21 0.89
CA MET A 1 15.41 -2.96 -0.33
C MET A 1 16.14 -2.01 -1.27
N ARG A 2 16.04 -2.19 -2.60
CA ARG A 2 16.62 -1.25 -3.57
C ARG A 2 15.64 -0.12 -3.85
N VAL A 3 15.94 1.07 -3.35
CA VAL A 3 15.10 2.27 -3.48
C VAL A 3 15.77 3.32 -4.35
N VAL A 4 15.01 3.89 -5.28
CA VAL A 4 15.37 5.05 -6.11
C VAL A 4 14.34 6.16 -5.86
N SER A 5 14.82 7.36 -5.58
CA SER A 5 13.96 8.54 -5.46
C SER A 5 14.02 9.37 -6.73
N GLN A 6 12.87 9.89 -7.15
CA GLN A 6 12.72 10.94 -8.16
C GLN A 6 12.14 12.23 -7.54
N LEU A 7 12.12 12.33 -6.21
CA LEU A 7 11.72 13.54 -5.50
C LEU A 7 12.94 14.47 -5.33
N PRO A 8 12.76 15.79 -5.47
CA PRO A 8 13.85 16.74 -5.27
C PRO A 8 14.32 16.80 -3.81
N ASP A 9 13.36 16.70 -2.86
CA ASP A 9 13.61 16.98 -1.44
C ASP A 9 13.71 15.72 -0.57
N LEU A 10 13.63 14.53 -1.16
CA LEU A 10 13.66 13.26 -0.42
C LEU A 10 14.56 12.26 -1.14
N ARG A 11 15.62 11.80 -0.48
CA ARG A 11 16.65 10.93 -1.06
C ARG A 11 16.35 9.45 -0.78
N GLY A 12 16.98 8.58 -1.56
CA GLY A 12 16.85 7.14 -1.43
C GLY A 12 17.10 6.59 -0.01
N PRO A 13 18.14 7.02 0.73
CA PRO A 13 18.37 6.59 2.11
C PRO A 13 17.22 6.94 3.07
N GLU A 14 16.70 8.17 2.99
CA GLU A 14 15.58 8.63 3.85
C GLU A 14 14.31 7.81 3.59
N ILE A 15 14.04 7.49 2.32
CA ILE A 15 12.92 6.60 1.98
C ILE A 15 13.14 5.19 2.51
N ARG A 16 14.37 4.66 2.44
CA ARG A 16 14.67 3.34 3.02
C ARG A 16 14.40 3.31 4.51
N GLU A 17 14.78 4.36 5.22
CA GLU A 17 14.48 4.53 6.65
C GLU A 17 12.97 4.61 6.91
N MET A 18 12.22 5.36 6.09
CA MET A 18 10.75 5.41 6.19
C MET A 18 10.09 4.04 5.97
N LEU A 19 10.67 3.20 5.12
CA LEU A 19 10.20 1.84 4.82
C LEU A 19 10.86 0.77 5.70
N ASP A 20 11.66 1.15 6.69
CA ASP A 20 12.35 0.19 7.55
C ASP A 20 11.36 -0.68 8.35
N GLY A 21 11.76 -1.93 8.60
CA GLY A 21 10.91 -2.93 9.25
C GLY A 21 9.76 -3.50 8.41
N LEU A 22 9.61 -3.08 7.14
CA LEU A 22 8.65 -3.68 6.21
C LEU A 22 9.23 -4.92 5.50
N PRO A 23 8.39 -5.88 5.08
CA PRO A 23 8.86 -7.06 4.39
C PRO A 23 9.44 -6.70 3.02
N GLY A 24 10.54 -7.34 2.61
CA GLY A 24 11.15 -7.12 1.31
C GLY A 24 10.38 -7.75 0.15
N ALA A 25 10.46 -7.14 -1.04
CA ALA A 25 10.12 -7.77 -2.32
C ALA A 25 11.43 -8.10 -3.10
N PRO A 26 12.06 -9.27 -2.89
CA PRO A 26 13.29 -9.64 -3.59
C PRO A 26 13.17 -9.54 -5.10
N GLY A 27 14.21 -9.01 -5.74
CA GLY A 27 14.26 -8.83 -7.19
C GLY A 27 13.53 -7.59 -7.71
N TYR A 28 12.80 -6.84 -6.86
CA TYR A 28 12.08 -5.64 -7.26
C TYR A 28 12.81 -4.35 -6.86
N GLN A 29 12.73 -3.35 -7.73
CA GLN A 29 13.15 -1.98 -7.45
C GLN A 29 11.96 -1.16 -6.97
N ILE A 30 12.13 -0.41 -5.89
CA ILE A 30 11.16 0.57 -5.40
C ILE A 30 11.52 1.93 -5.99
N VAL A 31 10.59 2.55 -6.71
CA VAL A 31 10.73 3.89 -7.26
C VAL A 31 9.72 4.79 -6.57
N VAL A 32 10.20 5.89 -5.96
CA VAL A 32 9.32 6.91 -5.37
C VAL A 32 9.34 8.15 -6.23
N LYS A 33 8.16 8.64 -6.60
CA LYS A 33 8.00 9.85 -7.42
C LYS A 33 6.92 10.78 -6.86
N GLY A 34 6.93 12.02 -7.31
CA GLY A 34 5.90 12.99 -6.94
C GLY A 34 4.55 12.66 -7.59
N LEU A 35 3.48 12.79 -6.83
CA LEU A 35 2.10 12.88 -7.32
C LEU A 35 1.68 14.35 -7.26
N ARG A 36 1.55 14.98 -8.43
CA ARG A 36 0.90 16.29 -8.53
C ARG A 36 -0.61 16.08 -8.54
N TYR A 37 -1.33 16.86 -7.74
CA TYR A 37 -2.78 16.79 -7.64
C TYR A 37 -3.38 18.20 -7.83
N ARG A 38 -4.59 18.26 -8.41
CA ARG A 38 -5.31 19.53 -8.65
C ARG A 38 -6.35 19.84 -7.57
N SER A 39 -7.09 18.81 -7.14
CA SER A 39 -8.19 18.96 -6.18
C SER A 39 -7.76 18.59 -4.77
N ARG A 40 -7.30 17.35 -4.57
CA ARG A 40 -6.85 16.84 -3.27
C ARG A 40 -5.74 15.80 -3.41
N PRO A 41 -4.85 15.68 -2.41
CA PRO A 41 -3.96 14.54 -2.31
C PRO A 41 -4.76 13.23 -2.29
N HIS A 42 -4.16 12.17 -2.81
CA HIS A 42 -4.73 10.83 -2.81
C HIS A 42 -3.61 9.79 -2.89
N LEU A 43 -3.96 8.53 -2.66
CA LEU A 43 -3.05 7.39 -2.75
C LEU A 43 -2.90 6.95 -4.21
N SER A 44 -1.66 6.76 -4.66
CA SER A 44 -1.38 6.18 -5.98
C SER A 44 -0.07 5.41 -5.97
N ALA A 45 -0.16 4.12 -6.29
CA ALA A 45 0.97 3.22 -6.48
C ALA A 45 0.55 2.10 -7.44
N TRP A 46 1.56 1.38 -7.95
CA TRP A 46 1.34 0.20 -8.77
C TRP A 46 2.60 -0.67 -8.84
N THR A 47 2.40 -1.94 -9.18
CA THR A 47 3.45 -2.92 -9.38
C THR A 47 3.53 -3.34 -10.85
N GLU A 48 4.70 -3.11 -11.46
CA GLU A 48 5.03 -3.53 -12.82
C GLU A 48 5.83 -4.84 -12.75
N PHE A 49 5.16 -5.97 -12.92
CA PHE A 49 5.78 -7.29 -12.76
C PHE A 49 6.84 -7.59 -13.82
N ASP A 50 6.61 -7.17 -15.07
CA ASP A 50 7.51 -7.49 -16.20
C ASP A 50 8.90 -6.86 -16.03
N VAL A 51 8.94 -5.63 -15.50
CA VAL A 51 10.19 -4.89 -15.23
C VAL A 51 10.62 -4.95 -13.77
N ARG A 52 9.92 -5.74 -12.95
CA ARG A 52 10.15 -5.93 -11.51
C ARG A 52 10.29 -4.60 -10.75
N ARG A 53 9.26 -3.76 -10.85
CA ARG A 53 9.22 -2.44 -10.23
C ARG A 53 7.97 -2.22 -9.40
N ILE A 54 8.14 -1.66 -8.20
CA ILE A 54 7.06 -1.09 -7.41
C ILE A 54 7.20 0.42 -7.45
N THR A 55 6.19 1.12 -7.95
CA THR A 55 6.18 2.58 -8.04
C THR A 55 5.25 3.14 -6.99
N LEU A 56 5.76 4.01 -6.11
CA LEU A 56 5.00 4.71 -5.08
C LEU A 56 4.95 6.19 -5.44
N GLN A 57 3.76 6.80 -5.47
CA GLN A 57 3.65 8.24 -5.65
C GLN A 57 3.33 8.95 -4.33
N LEU A 58 4.20 9.89 -3.95
CA LEU A 58 4.00 10.74 -2.78
C LEU A 58 3.36 12.07 -3.23
N PRO A 59 2.23 12.50 -2.66
CA PRO A 59 1.63 13.79 -2.97
C PRO A 59 2.60 14.96 -2.78
N GLN A 60 2.63 15.87 -3.75
CA GLN A 60 3.50 17.05 -3.77
C GLN A 60 2.70 18.33 -4.13
N PRO A 61 2.76 19.40 -3.32
CA PRO A 61 3.37 19.45 -1.97
C PRO A 61 2.65 18.49 -1.01
N PHE A 62 3.36 18.00 0.01
CA PHE A 62 2.71 17.14 1.01
C PHE A 62 1.88 17.98 1.97
N LEU A 63 0.58 17.68 2.04
CA LEU A 63 -0.35 18.22 3.02
C LEU A 63 -1.07 17.04 3.67
N PRO A 64 -1.32 17.04 5.00
CA PRO A 64 -2.11 15.99 5.64
C PRO A 64 -3.48 15.84 4.97
N PHE A 65 -3.88 14.60 4.72
CA PHE A 65 -5.14 14.31 4.03
C PHE A 65 -5.80 13.03 4.53
N GLY A 66 -7.12 12.98 4.35
CA GLY A 66 -7.93 11.80 4.64
C GLY A 66 -8.18 10.97 3.38
N GLU A 67 -8.24 9.66 3.54
CA GLU A 67 -8.74 8.72 2.52
C GLU A 67 -9.71 7.72 3.14
N ILE A 68 -10.67 7.26 2.34
CA ILE A 68 -11.59 6.19 2.72
C ILE A 68 -11.08 4.90 2.09
N VAL A 69 -10.61 3.97 2.92
CA VAL A 69 -9.97 2.73 2.47
C VAL A 69 -10.93 1.56 2.65
N PRO A 70 -11.39 0.90 1.57
CA PRO A 70 -12.23 -0.28 1.66
C PRO A 70 -11.40 -1.51 2.06
N TYR A 71 -11.68 -2.09 3.21
CA TYR A 71 -10.93 -3.26 3.72
C TYR A 71 -11.76 -4.55 3.71
N GLY A 72 -13.05 -4.48 3.39
CA GLY A 72 -13.91 -5.67 3.38
C GLY A 72 -15.24 -5.46 2.68
N ALA A 73 -15.97 -6.55 2.51
CA ALA A 73 -17.37 -6.52 2.14
C ALA A 73 -18.12 -7.52 3.03
N ARG A 74 -19.24 -7.08 3.59
CA ARG A 74 -20.12 -7.91 4.42
C ARG A 74 -21.43 -8.16 3.69
N ARG A 75 -21.82 -9.43 3.60
CA ARG A 75 -23.13 -9.80 3.06
C ARG A 75 -24.22 -9.40 4.06
N LEU A 76 -25.25 -8.72 3.58
CA LEU A 76 -26.43 -8.40 4.39
C LEU A 76 -27.36 -9.61 4.49
N ARG A 77 -27.97 -9.80 5.67
CA ARG A 77 -29.02 -10.81 5.88
C ARG A 77 -30.32 -10.33 5.21
N GLY A 78 -31.01 -11.21 4.48
CA GLY A 78 -32.31 -10.91 3.84
C GLY A 78 -32.49 -11.60 2.47
N LYS A 79 -33.65 -11.39 1.83
CA LYS A 79 -33.90 -11.86 0.45
C LYS A 79 -32.97 -11.12 -0.52
N GLY A 80 -32.25 -11.87 -1.37
CA GLY A 80 -31.34 -11.34 -2.39
C GLY A 80 -29.85 -11.32 -1.99
N MET A 81 -28.98 -11.18 -2.99
CA MET A 81 -27.53 -11.09 -2.81
C MET A 81 -27.11 -9.61 -2.68
N ARG A 82 -27.12 -9.09 -1.44
CA ARG A 82 -26.71 -7.70 -1.14
C ARG A 82 -25.46 -7.67 -0.28
N PHE A 83 -24.55 -6.76 -0.63
CA PHE A 83 -23.30 -6.53 0.09
C PHE A 83 -23.19 -5.07 0.52
N VAL A 84 -22.53 -4.83 1.65
CA VAL A 84 -22.06 -3.50 2.08
C VAL A 84 -20.55 -3.52 2.17
N TRP A 85 -19.93 -2.45 1.68
CA TRP A 85 -18.50 -2.24 1.84
C TRP A 85 -18.18 -1.92 3.30
N LEU A 86 -17.10 -2.51 3.79
CA LEU A 86 -16.49 -2.14 5.06
C LEU A 86 -15.29 -1.25 4.72
N SER A 87 -15.30 -0.03 5.24
CA SER A 87 -14.29 0.98 4.94
C SER A 87 -13.93 1.74 6.20
N ASP A 88 -12.67 2.15 6.30
CA ASP A 88 -12.18 3.02 7.37
C ASP A 88 -11.69 4.35 6.79
N GLY A 89 -11.98 5.44 7.50
CA GLY A 89 -11.37 6.73 7.24
C GLY A 89 -10.00 6.82 7.90
N VAL A 90 -8.95 6.99 7.10
CA VAL A 90 -7.58 7.19 7.61
C VAL A 90 -7.09 8.59 7.29
N THR A 91 -6.31 9.16 8.22
CA THR A 91 -5.62 10.43 8.00
C THR A 91 -4.12 10.18 7.95
N PHE A 92 -3.52 10.52 6.81
CA PHE A 92 -2.08 10.54 6.61
C PHE A 92 -1.55 11.91 7.01
N ARG A 93 -0.73 11.94 8.06
CA ARG A 93 -0.14 13.16 8.63
C ARG A 93 1.31 13.34 8.21
N ARG A 94 1.99 12.27 7.81
CA ARG A 94 3.41 12.29 7.43
C ARG A 94 3.67 11.54 6.13
N PRO A 95 4.68 11.94 5.32
CA PRO A 95 5.08 11.20 4.12
C PRO A 95 5.36 9.72 4.36
N ARG A 96 5.99 9.40 5.51
CA ARG A 96 6.24 8.01 5.94
C ARG A 96 4.96 7.17 5.93
N GLU A 97 3.85 7.69 6.44
CA GLU A 97 2.61 6.92 6.53
C GLU A 97 2.07 6.58 5.13
N VAL A 98 2.14 7.51 4.18
CA VAL A 98 1.74 7.29 2.79
C VAL A 98 2.65 6.26 2.14
N LEU A 99 3.97 6.42 2.25
CA LEU A 99 4.93 5.51 1.62
C LEU A 99 4.80 4.09 2.17
N ARG A 100 4.64 3.92 3.48
CA ARG A 100 4.45 2.60 4.10
C ARG A 100 3.12 1.98 3.68
N PHE A 101 2.03 2.75 3.63
CA PHE A 101 0.73 2.25 3.20
C PHE A 101 0.79 1.77 1.74
N LEU A 102 1.26 2.63 0.83
CA LEU A 102 1.38 2.30 -0.59
C LEU A 102 2.31 1.09 -0.80
N TYR A 103 3.46 1.07 -0.13
CA TYR A 103 4.39 -0.04 -0.24
C TYR A 103 3.77 -1.36 0.23
N LEU A 104 3.07 -1.38 1.37
CA LEU A 104 2.45 -2.60 1.88
C LEU A 104 1.33 -3.10 0.95
N HIS A 105 0.54 -2.19 0.38
CA HIS A 105 -0.49 -2.54 -0.61
C HIS A 105 0.16 -3.23 -1.82
N GLU A 106 1.17 -2.60 -2.43
CA GLU A 106 1.87 -3.15 -3.59
C GLU A 106 2.68 -4.41 -3.27
N TRP A 107 3.29 -4.47 -2.09
CA TRP A 107 3.98 -5.66 -1.62
C TRP A 107 3.02 -6.85 -1.49
N MET A 108 1.77 -6.61 -1.09
CA MET A 108 0.76 -7.67 -1.03
C MET A 108 0.40 -8.18 -2.44
N HIS A 109 0.30 -7.30 -3.44
CA HIS A 109 0.16 -7.70 -4.85
C HIS A 109 1.32 -8.56 -5.30
N TRP A 110 2.55 -8.15 -4.97
CA TRP A 110 3.76 -8.92 -5.21
C TRP A 110 3.71 -10.29 -4.53
N TYR A 111 3.38 -10.33 -3.23
CA TYR A 111 3.35 -11.56 -2.44
C TYR A 111 2.32 -12.56 -2.99
N LEU A 112 1.13 -12.09 -3.33
CA LEU A 112 0.08 -12.92 -3.92
C LEU A 112 0.54 -13.57 -5.23
N LYS A 113 1.20 -12.81 -6.11
CA LYS A 113 1.61 -13.30 -7.43
C LYS A 113 2.90 -14.12 -7.38
N GLU A 114 3.95 -13.58 -6.79
CA GLU A 114 5.30 -14.14 -6.84
C GLU A 114 5.56 -15.22 -5.79
N ARG A 115 4.90 -15.14 -4.62
CA ARG A 115 5.05 -16.16 -3.56
C ARG A 115 3.94 -17.20 -3.57
N LEU A 116 2.70 -16.78 -3.78
CA LEU A 116 1.55 -17.70 -3.72
C LEU A 116 1.07 -18.18 -5.10
N GLY A 117 1.60 -17.64 -6.21
CA GLY A 117 1.16 -18.02 -7.57
C GLY A 117 -0.30 -17.65 -7.88
N LYS A 118 -0.89 -16.72 -7.12
CA LYS A 118 -2.29 -16.27 -7.27
C LYS A 118 -2.37 -15.02 -8.15
N LYS A 119 -3.59 -14.65 -8.55
CA LYS A 119 -3.84 -13.35 -9.20
C LYS A 119 -3.55 -12.21 -8.21
N SER A 120 -2.87 -11.16 -8.67
CA SER A 120 -2.60 -9.92 -7.93
C SER A 120 -3.82 -8.97 -7.91
N ALA A 121 -5.03 -9.49 -7.73
CA ALA A 121 -6.28 -8.73 -7.89
C ALA A 121 -7.16 -8.75 -6.63
N ALA A 122 -6.57 -9.07 -5.48
CA ALA A 122 -7.29 -9.09 -4.21
C ALA A 122 -7.23 -7.72 -3.52
N GLU A 123 -7.66 -6.66 -4.22
CA GLU A 123 -7.54 -5.25 -3.77
C GLU A 123 -7.97 -5.05 -2.33
N THR A 124 -9.13 -5.57 -1.95
CA THR A 124 -9.66 -5.45 -0.59
C THR A 124 -8.80 -6.14 0.47
N ALA A 125 -8.08 -7.21 0.13
CA ALA A 125 -7.14 -7.87 1.03
C ALA A 125 -5.81 -7.10 1.11
N CYS A 126 -5.35 -6.52 -0.01
CA CYS A 126 -4.18 -5.64 -0.06
C CYS A 126 -4.40 -4.36 0.75
N ASP A 127 -5.56 -3.71 0.58
CA ASP A 127 -5.99 -2.56 1.38
C ASP A 127 -6.09 -2.90 2.86
N ARG A 128 -6.71 -4.03 3.21
CA ARG A 128 -6.78 -4.49 4.60
C ARG A 128 -5.40 -4.71 5.22
N PHE A 129 -4.49 -5.34 4.46
CA PHE A 129 -3.13 -5.56 4.91
C PHE A 129 -2.40 -4.24 5.13
N ALA A 130 -2.44 -3.32 4.18
CA ALA A 130 -1.81 -2.01 4.32
C ALA A 130 -2.40 -1.22 5.50
N LEU A 131 -3.73 -1.15 5.58
CA LEU A 131 -4.48 -0.44 6.61
C LEU A 131 -4.13 -0.89 8.03
N ARG A 132 -4.02 -2.20 8.25
CA ARG A 132 -3.69 -2.77 9.57
C ARG A 132 -2.23 -2.58 9.98
N ASN A 133 -1.32 -2.35 9.04
CA ASN A 133 0.12 -2.51 9.28
C ASN A 133 0.98 -1.28 8.99
N TYR A 134 0.52 -0.27 8.25
CA TYR A 134 1.37 0.86 7.83
C TYR A 134 1.99 1.68 8.98
N ARG A 135 1.40 1.62 10.17
CA ARG A 135 1.92 2.29 11.39
C ARG A 135 2.79 1.41 12.28
N LYS A 136 2.81 0.09 12.06
CA LYS A 136 3.68 -0.82 12.84
C LYS A 136 5.14 -0.53 12.53
N ASP A 137 6.02 -0.80 13.48
CA ASP A 137 7.46 -0.70 13.26
C ASP A 137 7.97 -1.86 12.40
N VAL A 138 7.57 -3.08 12.76
CA VAL A 138 7.88 -4.31 12.02
C VAL A 138 6.61 -4.93 11.48
N VAL A 139 6.66 -5.35 10.21
CA VAL A 139 5.58 -6.07 9.53
C VAL A 139 6.14 -7.35 8.93
N THR A 140 5.44 -8.47 9.14
CA THR A 140 5.95 -9.79 8.76
C THR A 140 5.03 -10.50 7.76
N VAL A 141 5.41 -11.71 7.34
CA VAL A 141 4.57 -12.53 6.44
C VAL A 141 3.32 -13.02 7.16
N GLU A 142 3.40 -13.25 8.47
CA GLU A 142 2.26 -13.64 9.30
C GLU A 142 1.16 -12.57 9.29
N ASP A 143 1.52 -11.29 9.26
CA ASP A 143 0.56 -10.19 9.10
C ASP A 143 -0.17 -10.26 7.74
N ALA A 144 0.54 -10.68 6.69
CA ALA A 144 -0.03 -10.86 5.36
C ALA A 144 -1.01 -12.04 5.33
N GLU A 145 -0.63 -13.16 5.94
CA GLU A 145 -1.52 -14.32 6.10
C GLU A 145 -2.76 -13.97 6.93
N ALA A 146 -2.61 -13.22 8.01
CA ALA A 146 -3.71 -12.75 8.83
C ALA A 146 -4.67 -11.83 8.05
N ALA A 147 -4.17 -11.06 7.08
CA ALA A 147 -5.02 -10.23 6.22
C ALA A 147 -5.83 -11.06 5.20
N LEU A 148 -5.32 -12.24 4.80
CA LEU A 148 -6.02 -13.17 3.91
C LEU A 148 -7.15 -13.94 4.62
N ARG A 149 -6.99 -14.19 5.92
CA ARG A 149 -8.01 -14.82 6.76
C ARG A 149 -9.07 -13.76 7.08
N ARG A 150 -10.30 -13.97 6.59
CA ARG A 150 -11.42 -13.00 6.69
C ARG A 150 -11.89 -12.83 8.13
#